data_AF-A0A967XWA3-F1
#
_entry.id   AF-A0A967XWA3-F1
#
_cell.length_a   1.000
_cell.length_b   1.000
_cell.length_c   1.000
_cell.angle_alpha   90.00
_cell.angle_beta   90.00
_cell.angle_gamma   90.00
#
_symmetry.space_group_name_H-M   'P 1'
#
loop_
_entity.id
_entity.type
_entity.pdbx_description
1 polymer ?
#
loop_
_entity_poly.entity_id
_entity_poly.type
_entity_poly.pdbx_seq_one_letter_code
_entity_poly.pdbx_strand_id
1 'polypeptide(L)'
;YCNSCYNLLGAMIEEVTGHTFKEELQRRILDRAGMKNTGVVEHNPILENRAAGYTRLATGEFVNAPLQDQSYAKGAGGMYSTVDDLYRWDQALYDDTILSSKSRELMFTSYLKNSGYGWGIGAYVKNGVEGRGKFAYGFGGTGGFASFMARFLDDQYFIVGLGNMRPIPQGQVGNKIWNTILGFDEEPPPPPVSESLYRKLLNEGIKEAVAEYRELKEIKNTPNVPSESDINSTAFYFLESHRIEEAITICRFNLVLHPNSAIAYARLGEAYTKRGDKQHAIENYEKALEIDPKMSTATRALKQLINEN
;
A
#
# COMPACT_ATOMS: atom_id res chain seq x y z
N TYR A 1 5.56 -9.56 7.31
CA TYR A 1 4.53 -9.75 6.26
C TYR A 1 5.18 -10.39 5.04
N CYS A 2 4.52 -11.33 4.37
CA CYS A 2 5.12 -12.11 3.28
C CYS A 2 4.05 -12.49 2.24
N ASN A 3 4.01 -11.79 1.10
CA ASN A 3 3.07 -12.12 0.01
C ASN A 3 3.30 -13.53 -0.54
N SER A 4 4.56 -13.91 -0.75
CA SER A 4 4.91 -15.25 -1.27
C SER A 4 4.39 -16.38 -0.38
N CYS A 5 4.27 -16.15 0.93
CA CYS A 5 3.72 -17.11 1.87
C CYS A 5 2.21 -17.32 1.67
N TYR A 6 1.46 -16.28 1.34
CA TYR A 6 0.03 -16.41 0.97
C TYR A 6 -0.17 -17.06 -0.40
N ASN A 7 0.72 -16.81 -1.36
CA ASN A 7 0.73 -17.54 -2.62
C ASN A 7 1.01 -19.04 -2.40
N LEU A 8 1.92 -19.37 -1.48
CA LEU A 8 2.17 -20.76 -1.09
C LEU A 8 0.94 -21.40 -0.43
N LEU A 9 0.24 -20.69 0.45
CA LEU A 9 -1.03 -21.17 1.02
C LEU A 9 -2.08 -21.43 -0.07
N GLY A 10 -2.15 -20.57 -1.08
CA GLY A 10 -3.00 -20.79 -2.26
C GLY A 10 -2.64 -22.08 -3.00
N ALA A 11 -1.35 -22.35 -3.22
CA ALA A 11 -0.88 -23.59 -3.84
C ALA A 11 -1.15 -24.84 -2.97
N MET A 12 -1.04 -24.72 -1.64
CA MET A 12 -1.39 -25.81 -0.72
C MET A 12 -2.87 -26.17 -0.77
N ILE A 13 -3.75 -25.17 -0.94
CA ILE A 13 -5.17 -25.41 -1.16
C ILE A 13 -5.36 -26.23 -2.44
N GLU A 14 -4.73 -25.81 -3.55
CA GLU A 14 -4.81 -26.53 -4.83
C GLU A 14 -4.35 -27.99 -4.72
N GLU A 15 -3.22 -28.23 -4.05
CA GLU A 15 -2.65 -29.56 -3.84
C GLU A 15 -3.56 -30.47 -3.00
N VAL A 16 -4.12 -29.94 -1.90
CA VAL A 16 -4.92 -30.74 -0.96
C VAL A 16 -6.30 -31.08 -1.54
N THR A 17 -6.89 -30.18 -2.33
CA THR A 17 -8.28 -30.33 -2.78
C THR A 17 -8.42 -30.82 -4.21
N GLY A 18 -7.35 -30.75 -5.01
CA GLY A 18 -7.37 -31.08 -6.44
C GLY A 18 -8.13 -30.08 -7.32
N HIS A 19 -8.54 -28.92 -6.79
CA HIS A 19 -9.19 -27.85 -7.57
C HIS A 19 -8.35 -26.59 -7.53
N THR A 20 -8.50 -25.72 -8.52
CA THR A 20 -7.79 -24.43 -8.56
C THR A 20 -8.18 -23.53 -7.38
N PHE A 21 -7.30 -22.60 -7.01
CA PHE A 21 -7.60 -21.64 -5.94
C PHE A 21 -8.88 -20.84 -6.22
N LYS A 22 -9.11 -20.48 -7.49
CA LYS A 22 -10.32 -19.77 -7.95
C LYS A 22 -11.59 -20.59 -7.70
N GLU A 23 -11.59 -21.88 -8.08
CA GLU A 23 -12.74 -22.78 -7.85
C GLU A 23 -12.99 -23.00 -6.34
N GLU A 24 -11.92 -23.10 -5.57
CA GLU A 24 -11.98 -23.25 -4.11
C GLU A 24 -12.60 -22.04 -3.44
N LEU A 25 -12.10 -20.85 -3.78
CA LEU A 25 -12.63 -19.58 -3.31
C LEU A 25 -14.11 -19.42 -3.70
N GLN A 26 -14.46 -19.70 -4.96
CA GLN A 26 -15.83 -19.57 -5.45
C GLN A 26 -16.80 -20.42 -4.64
N ARG A 27 -16.60 -21.75 -4.59
CA ARG A 27 -17.60 -22.66 -4.00
C ARG A 27 -17.61 -22.69 -2.47
N ARG A 28 -16.49 -22.40 -1.82
CA ARG A 28 -16.39 -22.44 -0.34
C ARG A 28 -16.72 -21.11 0.31
N ILE A 29 -16.52 -20.00 -0.38
CA ILE A 29 -16.67 -18.66 0.21
C ILE A 29 -17.67 -17.83 -0.60
N LEU A 30 -17.38 -17.56 -1.88
CA LEU A 30 -18.13 -16.54 -2.63
C LEU A 30 -19.59 -16.94 -2.87
N ASP A 31 -19.84 -18.17 -3.33
CA ASP A 31 -21.20 -18.67 -3.58
C ASP A 31 -22.01 -18.75 -2.28
N ARG A 32 -21.37 -19.17 -1.19
CA ARG A 32 -22.02 -19.32 0.12
C ARG A 32 -22.35 -17.97 0.76
N ALA A 33 -21.47 -16.99 0.61
CA ALA A 33 -21.69 -15.63 1.07
C ALA A 33 -22.53 -14.80 0.08
N GLY A 34 -22.85 -15.33 -1.11
CA GLY A 34 -23.61 -14.60 -2.13
C GLY A 34 -22.85 -13.43 -2.77
N MET A 35 -21.52 -13.51 -2.85
CA MET A 35 -20.64 -12.48 -3.42
C MET A 35 -20.52 -12.62 -4.93
N LYS A 36 -21.38 -11.93 -5.69
CA LYS A 36 -21.50 -12.12 -7.15
C LYS A 36 -20.53 -11.28 -7.99
N ASN A 37 -19.94 -10.25 -7.39
CA ASN A 37 -19.05 -9.28 -8.02
C ASN A 37 -17.63 -9.36 -7.42
N THR A 38 -17.25 -10.56 -6.98
CA THR A 38 -15.96 -10.84 -6.34
C THR A 38 -15.30 -12.02 -7.01
N GLY A 39 -13.97 -11.98 -7.15
CA GLY A 39 -13.24 -13.08 -7.75
C GLY A 39 -11.74 -12.89 -7.73
N VAL A 40 -11.04 -13.79 -8.43
CA VAL A 40 -9.59 -13.73 -8.66
C VAL A 40 -9.33 -13.07 -10.01
N VAL A 41 -8.39 -12.14 -10.06
CA VAL A 41 -7.93 -11.48 -11.28
C VAL A 41 -7.29 -12.50 -12.21
N GLU A 42 -7.76 -12.52 -13.46
CA GLU A 42 -7.19 -13.28 -14.56
C GLU A 42 -6.68 -12.30 -15.63
N HIS A 43 -5.67 -12.73 -16.40
CA HIS A 43 -4.98 -11.86 -17.37
C HIS A 43 -5.89 -11.34 -18.49
N ASN A 44 -6.69 -12.24 -19.08
CA ASN A 44 -7.44 -11.96 -20.31
C ASN A 44 -8.86 -11.42 -20.11
N PRO A 45 -9.67 -11.91 -19.15
CA PRO A 45 -11.08 -11.52 -19.08
C PRO A 45 -11.28 -10.03 -18.78
N ILE A 46 -12.24 -9.42 -19.48
CA ILE A 46 -12.70 -8.07 -19.16
C ILE A 46 -13.65 -8.17 -17.96
N LEU A 47 -13.35 -7.39 -16.93
CA LEU A 47 -14.23 -7.22 -15.77
C LEU A 47 -15.14 -6.01 -16.02
N GLU A 48 -16.42 -6.26 -16.26
CA GLU A 48 -17.41 -5.21 -16.39
C GLU A 48 -17.47 -4.34 -15.13
N ASN A 49 -17.67 -3.03 -15.30
CA ASN A 49 -17.73 -2.05 -14.20
C ASN A 49 -16.48 -1.97 -13.31
N ARG A 50 -15.33 -2.49 -13.76
CA ARG A 50 -14.06 -2.32 -13.05
C ARG A 50 -13.62 -0.86 -13.10
N ALA A 51 -13.44 -0.25 -11.93
CA ALA A 51 -12.88 1.09 -11.81
C ALA A 51 -11.48 1.16 -12.44
N ALA A 52 -11.14 2.29 -13.07
CA ALA A 52 -9.77 2.59 -13.47
C ALA A 52 -8.95 3.02 -12.24
N GLY A 53 -7.70 2.58 -12.18
CA GLY A 53 -6.76 2.93 -11.11
C GLY A 53 -5.93 4.16 -11.44
N TYR A 54 -5.69 5.01 -10.45
CA TYR A 54 -4.99 6.27 -10.63
C TYR A 54 -3.80 6.41 -9.67
N THR A 55 -2.83 7.21 -10.06
CA THR A 55 -1.78 7.70 -9.18
C THR A 55 -1.96 9.20 -8.98
N ARG A 56 -2.06 9.64 -7.72
CA ARG A 56 -2.00 11.06 -7.37
C ARG A 56 -0.56 11.43 -7.10
N LEU A 57 0.01 12.22 -7.99
CA LEU A 57 1.36 12.73 -7.85
C LEU A 57 1.42 13.71 -6.69
N ALA A 58 2.62 13.91 -6.13
CA ALA A 58 2.78 14.76 -4.97
C ALA A 58 2.54 16.26 -5.28
N THR A 59 2.45 16.61 -6.56
CA THR A 59 1.97 17.90 -7.07
C THR A 59 0.45 18.02 -7.10
N GLY A 60 -0.31 17.00 -6.71
CA GLY A 60 -1.77 16.98 -6.77
C GLY A 60 -2.38 16.58 -8.12
N GLU A 61 -1.56 16.38 -9.15
CA GLU A 61 -1.99 15.84 -10.46
C GLU A 61 -2.44 14.37 -10.33
N PHE A 62 -3.45 13.98 -11.10
CA PHE A 62 -3.90 12.60 -11.23
C PHE A 62 -3.51 12.04 -12.59
N VAL A 63 -2.86 10.87 -12.58
CA VAL A 63 -2.49 10.14 -13.80
C VAL A 63 -3.01 8.72 -13.73
N ASN A 64 -3.19 8.07 -14.88
CA ASN A 64 -3.54 6.64 -14.90
C ASN A 64 -2.41 5.84 -14.26
N ALA A 65 -2.76 4.92 -13.37
CA ALA A 65 -1.77 3.99 -12.82
C ALA A 65 -1.31 3.01 -13.92
N PRO A 66 -0.06 2.53 -13.86
CA PRO A 66 0.42 1.52 -14.78
C PRO A 66 -0.45 0.27 -14.75
N LEU A 67 -0.66 -0.34 -15.91
CA LEU A 67 -1.30 -1.64 -16.00
C LEU A 67 -0.39 -2.67 -15.33
N GLN A 68 -0.91 -3.31 -14.28
CA GLN A 68 -0.22 -4.41 -13.62
C GLN A 68 -1.09 -5.65 -13.70
N ASP A 69 -0.52 -6.72 -14.26
CA ASP A 69 -1.15 -8.03 -14.20
C ASP A 69 -1.07 -8.55 -12.76
N GLN A 70 -2.21 -8.64 -12.08
CA GLN A 70 -2.31 -9.12 -10.69
C GLN A 70 -2.58 -10.61 -10.58
N SER A 71 -2.65 -11.35 -11.70
CA SER A 71 -2.94 -12.79 -11.68
C SER A 71 -1.89 -13.62 -10.94
N TYR A 72 -0.64 -13.14 -10.88
CA TYR A 72 0.43 -13.79 -10.10
C TYR A 72 0.20 -13.70 -8.58
N ALA A 73 -0.58 -12.74 -8.12
CA ALA A 73 -0.75 -12.45 -6.71
C ALA A 73 -1.77 -13.38 -6.03
N LYS A 74 -2.48 -14.24 -6.78
CA LYS A 74 -3.42 -15.28 -6.31
C LYS A 74 -3.95 -15.04 -4.87
N GLY A 75 -3.49 -15.83 -3.90
CA GLY A 75 -3.91 -15.78 -2.50
C GLY A 75 -3.36 -14.61 -1.68
N ALA A 76 -2.36 -13.89 -2.18
CA ALA A 76 -1.73 -12.74 -1.52
C ALA A 76 -2.40 -11.39 -1.81
N GLY A 77 -3.13 -11.27 -2.92
CA GLY A 77 -3.75 -10.00 -3.31
C GLY A 77 -4.32 -9.95 -4.73
N GLY A 78 -4.45 -11.09 -5.41
CA GLY A 78 -4.95 -11.16 -6.79
C GLY A 78 -6.47 -11.15 -6.87
N MET A 79 -7.18 -10.40 -6.01
CA MET A 79 -8.64 -10.39 -5.94
C MET A 79 -9.24 -9.03 -6.28
N TYR A 80 -10.49 -9.03 -6.75
CA TYR A 80 -11.34 -7.86 -6.91
C TYR A 80 -12.66 -8.07 -6.17
N SER A 81 -13.34 -7.00 -5.77
CA SER A 81 -14.62 -7.05 -5.09
C SER A 81 -15.35 -5.70 -5.15
N THR A 82 -16.51 -5.63 -4.49
CA THR A 82 -17.30 -4.41 -4.25
C THR A 82 -17.54 -4.25 -2.75
N VAL A 83 -17.87 -3.04 -2.28
CA VAL A 83 -18.21 -2.83 -0.86
C VAL A 83 -19.42 -3.67 -0.43
N ASP A 84 -20.40 -3.86 -1.30
CA ASP A 84 -21.59 -4.68 -1.01
C ASP A 84 -21.25 -6.16 -0.84
N ASP A 85 -20.35 -6.71 -1.68
CA ASP A 85 -19.91 -8.09 -1.53
C ASP A 85 -19.02 -8.28 -0.31
N LEU A 86 -18.11 -7.34 -0.01
CA LEU A 86 -17.32 -7.39 1.20
C LEU A 86 -18.19 -7.29 2.46
N TYR A 87 -19.29 -6.55 2.40
CA TYR A 87 -20.29 -6.55 3.47
C TYR A 87 -20.96 -7.93 3.59
N ARG A 88 -21.37 -8.57 2.49
CA ARG A 88 -21.93 -9.94 2.52
C ARG A 88 -20.96 -10.96 3.10
N TRP A 89 -19.68 -10.85 2.74
CA TRP A 89 -18.61 -11.67 3.31
C TRP A 89 -18.50 -11.48 4.83
N ASP A 90 -18.53 -10.23 5.31
CA ASP A 90 -18.52 -9.93 6.74
C ASP A 90 -19.75 -10.54 7.46
N GLN A 91 -20.93 -10.44 6.85
CA GLN A 91 -22.15 -11.03 7.41
C GLN A 91 -22.05 -12.56 7.53
N ALA A 92 -21.49 -13.23 6.51
CA ALA A 92 -21.28 -14.68 6.50
C ALA A 92 -20.28 -15.17 7.56
N LEU A 93 -19.52 -14.27 8.19
CA LEU A 93 -18.62 -14.58 9.30
C LEU A 93 -19.30 -14.53 10.68
N TYR A 94 -20.57 -14.16 10.80
CA TYR A 94 -21.26 -14.22 12.10
C TYR A 94 -21.78 -15.61 12.46
N ASP A 95 -21.94 -16.48 11.47
CA ASP A 95 -22.39 -17.86 11.64
C ASP A 95 -21.48 -18.85 10.90
N ASP A 96 -21.94 -20.09 10.77
CA ASP A 96 -21.18 -21.19 10.20
C ASP A 96 -21.29 -21.29 8.66
N THR A 97 -21.75 -20.24 7.98
CA THR A 97 -21.93 -20.22 6.51
C THR A 97 -20.62 -20.50 5.76
N ILE A 98 -19.53 -19.79 6.12
CA ILE A 98 -18.22 -19.94 5.44
C ILE A 98 -17.09 -20.49 6.33
N LEU A 99 -17.19 -20.36 7.64
CA LEU A 99 -16.19 -20.87 8.59
C LEU A 99 -16.89 -21.42 9.81
N SER A 100 -16.37 -22.46 10.48
CA SER A 100 -16.88 -22.90 11.78
C SER A 100 -16.53 -21.91 12.89
N SER A 101 -17.26 -21.92 14.01
CA SER A 101 -16.95 -21.12 15.20
C SER A 101 -15.48 -21.27 15.65
N LYS A 102 -14.97 -22.51 15.68
CA LYS A 102 -13.57 -22.80 16.01
C LYS A 102 -12.60 -22.19 15.00
N SER A 103 -12.91 -22.25 13.70
CA SER A 103 -12.08 -21.63 12.66
C SER A 103 -12.06 -20.11 12.77
N ARG A 104 -13.21 -19.49 13.10
CA ARG A 104 -13.30 -18.03 13.32
C ARG A 104 -12.51 -17.59 14.55
N GLU A 105 -12.55 -18.37 15.63
CA GLU A 105 -11.73 -18.11 16.82
C GLU A 105 -10.23 -18.11 16.46
N LEU A 106 -9.77 -19.10 15.69
CA LEU A 106 -8.38 -19.14 15.20
C LEU A 106 -8.06 -17.92 14.32
N MET A 107 -8.97 -17.54 13.41
CA MET A 107 -8.77 -16.43 12.47
C MET A 107 -8.50 -15.09 13.17
N PHE A 108 -9.23 -14.83 14.27
CA PHE A 108 -9.17 -13.56 14.99
C PHE A 108 -8.31 -13.60 16.27
N THR A 109 -7.65 -14.72 16.56
CA THR A 109 -6.69 -14.81 17.67
C THR A 109 -5.34 -14.23 17.26
N SER A 110 -4.76 -13.38 18.11
CA SER A 110 -3.39 -12.91 17.90
C SER A 110 -2.38 -13.94 18.39
N TYR A 111 -1.52 -14.43 17.50
CA TYR A 111 -0.48 -15.42 17.84
C TYR A 111 0.92 -14.79 17.92
N LEU A 112 1.15 -13.73 17.14
CA LEU A 112 2.43 -13.04 17.08
C LEU A 112 2.19 -11.54 17.21
N LYS A 113 2.34 -11.02 18.44
CA LYS A 113 2.05 -9.63 18.81
C LYS A 113 0.61 -9.23 18.50
N ASN A 114 0.38 -8.66 17.33
CA ASN A 114 -0.89 -8.16 16.82
C ASN A 114 -1.28 -8.86 15.50
N SER A 115 -0.80 -10.08 15.25
CA SER A 115 -1.04 -10.82 14.01
C SER A 115 -1.91 -12.06 14.26
N GLY A 116 -3.09 -12.07 13.65
CA GLY A 116 -3.94 -13.26 13.48
C GLY A 116 -3.80 -13.86 12.07
N TYR A 117 -4.63 -14.85 11.73
CA TYR A 117 -4.57 -15.47 10.40
C TYR A 117 -5.22 -14.58 9.35
N GLY A 118 -4.41 -13.86 8.59
CA GLY A 118 -4.89 -12.92 7.58
C GLY A 118 -5.19 -11.51 8.12
N TRP A 119 -5.02 -11.27 9.42
CA TRP A 119 -5.47 -10.04 10.08
C TRP A 119 -4.41 -9.41 10.98
N GLY A 120 -4.38 -8.09 10.99
CA GLY A 120 -3.93 -7.35 12.16
C GLY A 120 -5.01 -7.39 13.23
N ILE A 121 -4.63 -7.60 14.50
CA ILE A 121 -5.53 -7.60 15.65
C ILE A 121 -5.17 -6.42 16.53
N GLY A 122 -6.11 -5.49 16.68
CA GLY A 122 -5.98 -4.28 17.49
C GLY A 122 -6.96 -4.28 18.65
N ALA A 123 -6.84 -3.26 19.49
CA ALA A 123 -7.75 -3.01 20.58
C ALA A 123 -8.19 -1.54 20.62
N TYR A 124 -9.39 -1.28 21.13
CA TYR A 124 -9.97 0.06 21.23
C TYR A 124 -10.57 0.27 22.63
N VAL A 125 -10.84 1.54 22.95
CA VAL A 125 -11.53 1.93 24.18
C VAL A 125 -12.98 1.47 24.12
N LYS A 126 -13.37 0.55 25.00
CA LYS A 126 -14.76 0.09 25.11
C LYS A 126 -15.26 0.32 26.53
N ASN A 127 -16.41 1.00 26.66
CA ASN A 127 -17.00 1.37 27.96
C ASN A 127 -16.02 2.09 28.90
N GLY A 128 -15.23 3.03 28.35
CA GLY A 128 -14.24 3.81 29.10
C GLY A 128 -12.97 3.07 29.51
N VAL A 129 -12.79 1.81 29.09
CA VAL A 129 -11.61 1.00 29.41
C VAL A 129 -10.77 0.79 28.14
N GLU A 130 -9.54 1.30 28.16
CA GLU A 130 -8.58 1.10 27.09
C GLU A 130 -8.23 -0.38 26.92
N GLY A 131 -8.11 -0.83 25.66
CA GLY A 131 -7.75 -2.20 25.33
C GLY A 131 -8.86 -3.24 25.55
N ARG A 132 -10.03 -2.85 26.04
CA ARG A 132 -11.14 -3.77 26.33
C ARG A 132 -11.82 -4.29 25.07
N GLY A 133 -12.01 -3.43 24.08
CA GLY A 133 -12.58 -3.83 22.79
C GLY A 133 -11.51 -4.35 21.84
N LYS A 134 -11.86 -5.28 20.96
CA LYS A 134 -10.99 -5.90 19.95
C LYS A 134 -11.52 -5.68 18.54
N PHE A 135 -10.60 -5.43 17.61
CA PHE A 135 -10.92 -5.34 16.20
C PHE A 135 -9.88 -6.07 15.35
N ALA A 136 -10.32 -6.65 14.24
CA ALA A 136 -9.46 -7.18 13.20
C ALA A 136 -9.38 -6.17 12.07
N TYR A 137 -8.19 -5.89 11.53
CA TYR A 137 -8.01 -4.95 10.42
C TYR A 137 -7.06 -5.48 9.35
N GLY A 138 -7.24 -4.97 8.14
CA GLY A 138 -6.43 -5.29 6.98
C GLY A 138 -6.32 -4.08 6.05
N PHE A 139 -5.17 -3.99 5.37
CA PHE A 139 -4.91 -3.00 4.34
C PHE A 139 -4.52 -3.72 3.04
N GLY A 140 -4.99 -3.21 1.93
CA GLY A 140 -4.70 -3.68 0.59
C GLY A 140 -4.12 -2.55 -0.25
N GLY A 141 -3.18 -2.90 -1.11
CA GLY A 141 -2.57 -1.94 -2.01
C GLY A 141 -1.99 -2.62 -3.23
N THR A 142 -2.52 -2.28 -4.40
CA THR A 142 -1.96 -2.68 -5.70
C THR A 142 -1.84 -1.45 -6.62
N GLY A 143 -1.33 -1.60 -7.85
CA GLY A 143 -1.13 -0.49 -8.79
C GLY A 143 -2.42 0.32 -9.00
N GLY A 144 -2.46 1.55 -8.48
CA GLY A 144 -3.61 2.43 -8.59
C GLY A 144 -4.79 2.14 -7.68
N PHE A 145 -4.71 1.16 -6.77
CA PHE A 145 -5.81 0.82 -5.85
C PHE A 145 -5.36 0.65 -4.42
N ALA A 146 -6.18 1.11 -3.50
CA ALA A 146 -5.96 1.09 -2.07
C ALA A 146 -7.25 0.64 -1.38
N SER A 147 -7.16 -0.24 -0.38
CA SER A 147 -8.33 -0.67 0.38
C SER A 147 -8.00 -0.83 1.85
N PHE A 148 -8.98 -0.57 2.70
CA PHE A 148 -8.88 -0.92 4.11
C PHE A 148 -10.17 -1.58 4.56
N MET A 149 -10.04 -2.42 5.59
CA MET A 149 -11.17 -3.01 6.26
C MET A 149 -10.87 -3.17 7.75
N ALA A 150 -11.90 -2.99 8.57
CA ALA A 150 -11.85 -3.20 10.01
C ALA A 150 -13.16 -3.82 10.50
N ARG A 151 -13.06 -4.88 11.29
CA ARG A 151 -14.18 -5.59 11.91
C ARG A 151 -14.05 -5.51 13.43
N PHE A 152 -15.03 -4.92 14.09
CA PHE A 152 -15.06 -4.72 15.54
C PHE A 152 -15.75 -5.92 16.18
N LEU A 153 -14.94 -6.84 16.69
CA LEU A 153 -15.34 -8.20 17.03
C LEU A 153 -16.36 -8.25 18.16
N ASP A 154 -16.33 -7.27 19.06
CA ASP A 154 -17.24 -7.21 20.20
C ASP A 154 -18.50 -6.35 19.96
N ASP A 155 -18.58 -5.60 18.85
CA ASP A 155 -19.66 -4.64 18.57
C ASP A 155 -20.35 -4.86 17.21
N GLN A 156 -19.90 -5.85 16.42
CA GLN A 156 -20.43 -6.21 15.11
C GLN A 156 -20.43 -5.07 14.07
N TYR A 157 -19.52 -4.09 14.21
CA TYR A 157 -19.27 -3.10 13.18
C TYR A 157 -18.28 -3.61 12.14
N PHE A 158 -18.55 -3.30 10.88
CA PHE A 158 -17.64 -3.51 9.76
C PHE A 158 -17.47 -2.20 8.99
N ILE A 159 -16.23 -1.75 8.88
CA ILE A 159 -15.86 -0.58 8.08
C ILE A 159 -15.01 -1.10 6.93
N VAL A 160 -15.38 -0.74 5.70
CA VAL A 160 -14.63 -1.07 4.50
C VAL A 160 -14.54 0.14 3.58
N GLY A 161 -13.38 0.36 2.98
CA GLY A 161 -13.16 1.39 1.98
C GLY A 161 -12.35 0.86 0.82
N LEU A 162 -12.81 1.15 -0.40
CA LEU A 162 -12.12 0.85 -1.66
C LEU A 162 -11.83 2.17 -2.37
N GLY A 163 -10.56 2.45 -2.63
CA GLY A 163 -10.10 3.64 -3.35
C GLY A 163 -9.36 3.25 -4.63
N ASN A 164 -9.68 3.90 -5.73
CA ASN A 164 -9.04 3.71 -7.02
C ASN A 164 -7.91 4.72 -7.28
N MET A 165 -7.20 5.09 -6.21
CA MET A 165 -6.06 5.99 -6.29
C MET A 165 -4.97 5.56 -5.31
N ARG A 166 -3.70 5.83 -5.64
CA ARG A 166 -2.58 5.80 -4.70
C ARG A 166 -1.65 7.02 -4.83
N PRO A 167 -1.03 7.47 -3.73
CA PRO A 167 -1.24 7.03 -2.35
C PRO A 167 -2.59 7.51 -1.77
N ILE A 168 -3.16 6.77 -0.81
CA ILE A 168 -4.29 7.19 0.03
C ILE A 168 -3.89 6.91 1.49
N PRO A 169 -4.18 7.80 2.45
CA PRO A 169 -3.94 7.56 3.87
C PRO A 169 -5.04 6.63 4.45
N GLN A 170 -5.06 5.37 4.00
CA GLN A 170 -6.15 4.42 4.27
C GLN A 170 -6.46 4.28 5.77
N GLY A 171 -5.41 4.19 6.59
CA GLY A 171 -5.53 4.11 8.05
C GLY A 171 -6.13 5.37 8.68
N GLN A 172 -5.81 6.56 8.18
CA GLN A 172 -6.39 7.80 8.71
C GLN A 172 -7.87 7.91 8.38
N VAL A 173 -8.26 7.54 7.15
CA VAL A 173 -9.67 7.52 6.74
C VAL A 173 -10.47 6.53 7.60
N GLY A 174 -9.97 5.30 7.76
CA GLY A 174 -10.61 4.28 8.59
C GLY A 174 -10.72 4.70 10.07
N ASN A 175 -9.64 5.24 10.64
CA ASN A 175 -9.65 5.73 12.02
C ASN A 175 -10.65 6.88 12.21
N LYS A 176 -10.72 7.83 11.27
CA LYS A 176 -11.67 8.94 11.36
C LYS A 176 -13.11 8.44 11.36
N ILE A 177 -13.46 7.51 10.46
CA ILE A 177 -14.80 6.90 10.41
C ILE A 177 -15.11 6.24 11.76
N TRP A 178 -14.17 5.46 12.29
CA TRP A 178 -14.35 4.78 13.57
C TRP A 178 -14.51 5.75 14.75
N ASN A 179 -13.65 6.76 14.84
CA ASN A 179 -13.69 7.74 15.91
C ASN A 179 -15.00 8.54 15.87
N THR A 180 -15.50 8.85 14.67
CA THR A 180 -16.83 9.46 14.49
C THR A 180 -17.95 8.54 15.01
N ILE A 181 -17.90 7.24 14.73
CA ILE A 181 -18.87 6.25 15.24
C ILE A 181 -18.84 6.19 16.79
N LEU A 182 -17.65 6.31 17.39
CA LEU A 182 -17.49 6.39 18.84
C LEU A 182 -17.90 7.75 19.45
N GLY A 183 -18.28 8.72 18.63
CA GLY A 183 -18.68 10.06 19.07
C GLY A 183 -17.51 10.99 19.40
N PHE A 184 -16.29 10.66 18.96
CA PHE A 184 -15.18 11.60 19.00
C PHE A 184 -15.32 12.61 17.86
N ASP A 185 -15.17 13.89 18.20
CA ASP A 185 -15.13 14.97 17.22
C ASP A 185 -13.68 15.16 16.75
N GLU A 186 -13.42 14.86 15.48
CA GLU A 186 -12.10 15.03 14.86
C GLU A 186 -12.18 16.01 13.68
N GLU A 187 -11.54 17.17 13.85
CA GLU A 187 -11.33 18.11 12.76
C GLU A 187 -10.59 17.41 11.60
N PRO A 188 -10.97 17.69 10.33
CA PRO A 188 -10.23 17.18 9.20
C PRO A 188 -8.77 17.63 9.28
N PRO A 189 -7.80 16.76 8.94
CA PRO A 189 -6.41 17.16 8.94
C PRO A 189 -6.24 18.32 7.95
N PRO A 190 -5.41 19.33 8.29
CA PRO A 190 -5.11 20.43 7.38
C PRO A 190 -4.46 19.89 6.09
N PRO A 191 -4.60 20.60 4.96
CA PRO A 191 -3.99 20.21 3.70
C PRO A 191 -2.48 19.95 3.84
N PRO A 192 -1.91 18.98 3.12
CA PRO A 192 -0.48 18.68 3.24
C PRO A 192 0.36 19.85 2.72
N VAL A 193 1.28 20.37 3.55
CA VAL A 193 2.31 21.33 3.10
C VAL A 193 3.27 20.73 2.08
N SER A 194 3.32 19.40 1.99
CA SER A 194 4.14 18.69 1.02
C SER A 194 3.75 19.01 -0.43
N GLU A 195 2.47 19.25 -0.73
CA GLU A 195 2.06 19.56 -2.10
C GLU A 195 2.63 20.90 -2.60
N SER A 196 2.54 21.96 -1.78
CA SER A 196 3.12 23.25 -2.13
C SER A 196 4.64 23.16 -2.25
N LEU A 197 5.30 22.45 -1.33
CA LEU A 197 6.74 22.21 -1.37
C LEU A 197 7.18 21.53 -2.66
N TYR A 198 6.49 20.47 -3.10
CA TYR A 198 6.86 19.76 -4.33
C TYR A 198 6.55 20.56 -5.59
N ARG A 199 5.47 21.35 -5.62
CA ARG A 199 5.21 22.29 -6.72
C ARG A 199 6.34 23.31 -6.83
N LYS A 200 6.78 23.89 -5.71
CA LYS A 200 7.91 24.82 -5.68
C LYS A 200 9.21 24.16 -6.12
N LEU A 201 9.51 22.97 -5.62
CA LEU A 201 10.69 22.21 -6.04
C LEU A 201 10.76 22.03 -7.56
N LEU A 202 9.65 21.67 -8.19
CA LEU A 202 9.61 21.40 -9.62
C LEU A 202 9.58 22.67 -10.49
N ASN A 203 9.10 23.80 -9.95
CA ASN A 203 8.97 25.06 -10.69
C ASN A 203 10.15 26.02 -10.47
N GLU A 204 10.66 26.10 -9.24
CA GLU A 204 11.65 27.08 -8.78
C GLU A 204 13.01 26.45 -8.51
N GLY A 205 13.06 25.14 -8.22
CA GLY A 205 14.29 24.38 -8.07
C GLY A 205 14.60 23.90 -6.65
N ILE A 206 15.69 23.12 -6.54
CA ILE A 206 16.08 22.41 -5.30
C ILE A 206 16.47 23.39 -4.19
N LYS A 207 17.16 24.49 -4.52
CA LYS A 207 17.69 25.43 -3.51
C LYS A 207 16.55 26.11 -2.75
N GLU A 208 15.55 26.57 -3.49
CA GLU A 208 14.36 27.28 -3.00
C GLU A 208 13.49 26.34 -2.18
N ALA A 209 13.30 25.10 -2.64
CA ALA A 209 12.56 24.08 -1.88
C ALA A 209 13.27 23.64 -0.60
N VAL A 210 14.60 23.56 -0.58
CA VAL A 210 15.37 23.21 0.63
C VAL A 210 15.25 24.31 1.69
N ALA A 211 15.23 25.58 1.30
CA ALA A 211 15.00 26.69 2.22
C ALA A 211 13.62 26.55 2.89
N GLU A 212 12.56 26.37 2.10
CA GLU A 212 11.20 26.18 2.64
C GLU A 212 11.07 24.92 3.51
N TYR A 213 11.66 23.79 3.09
CA TYR A 213 11.65 22.58 3.89
C TYR A 213 12.26 22.77 5.28
N ARG A 214 13.35 23.54 5.38
CA ARG A 214 14.00 23.84 6.66
C ARG A 214 13.13 24.74 7.52
N GLU A 215 12.52 25.78 6.94
CA GLU A 215 11.59 26.65 7.66
C GLU A 215 10.38 25.86 8.21
N LEU A 216 9.78 24.99 7.39
CA LEU A 216 8.65 24.15 7.79
C LEU A 216 8.99 23.22 8.97
N LYS A 217 10.24 22.77 9.08
CA LYS A 217 10.71 21.91 10.19
C LYS A 217 10.89 22.64 11.51
N GLU A 218 11.18 23.93 11.48
CA GLU A 218 11.33 24.75 12.70
C GLU A 218 9.97 25.15 13.29
N ILE A 219 8.93 25.18 12.48
CA ILE A 219 7.57 25.48 12.93
C ILE A 219 7.01 24.27 13.69
N LYS A 220 6.74 24.47 14.98
CA LYS A 220 6.17 23.42 15.83
C LYS A 220 4.79 23.01 15.32
N ASN A 221 4.56 21.70 15.25
CA ASN A 221 3.30 21.10 14.80
C ASN A 221 2.94 21.38 13.33
N THR A 222 3.93 21.68 12.46
CA THR A 222 3.65 21.75 11.02
C THR A 222 3.11 20.40 10.54
N PRO A 223 1.90 20.36 9.98
CA PRO A 223 1.30 19.12 9.55
C PRO A 223 2.00 18.60 8.29
N ASN A 224 2.25 17.29 8.24
CA ASN A 224 2.63 16.57 7.01
C ASN A 224 3.90 17.10 6.31
N VAL A 225 4.91 17.57 7.06
CA VAL A 225 6.26 17.80 6.51
C VAL A 225 6.83 16.44 6.09
N PRO A 226 7.26 16.26 4.82
CA PRO A 226 7.61 14.94 4.33
C PRO A 226 8.89 14.40 4.99
N SER A 227 8.81 13.16 5.46
CA SER A 227 9.97 12.39 5.90
C SER A 227 10.81 11.94 4.70
N GLU A 228 12.04 11.46 4.95
CA GLU A 228 12.87 10.84 3.90
C GLU A 228 12.11 9.71 3.17
N SER A 229 11.32 8.92 3.91
CA SER A 229 10.50 7.85 3.35
C SER A 229 9.38 8.38 2.44
N ASP A 230 8.76 9.51 2.80
CA ASP A 230 7.73 10.16 1.98
C ASP A 230 8.32 10.74 0.69
N ILE A 231 9.51 11.35 0.76
CA ILE A 231 10.23 11.87 -0.41
C ILE A 231 10.63 10.71 -1.33
N ASN A 232 11.15 9.62 -0.77
CA ASN A 232 11.48 8.40 -1.52
C ASN A 232 10.25 7.78 -2.19
N SER A 233 9.11 7.76 -1.50
CA SER A 233 7.83 7.29 -2.04
C SER A 233 7.35 8.18 -3.19
N THR A 234 7.55 9.50 -3.06
CA THR A 234 7.23 10.47 -4.11
C THR A 234 8.02 10.21 -5.38
N ALA A 235 9.35 10.03 -5.28
CA ALA A 235 10.19 9.68 -6.41
C ALA A 235 9.72 8.38 -7.10
N PHE A 236 9.38 7.36 -6.30
CA PHE A 236 8.82 6.11 -6.83
C PHE A 236 7.55 6.33 -7.65
N TYR A 237 6.59 7.11 -7.15
CA TYR A 237 5.34 7.36 -7.89
C TYR A 237 5.56 8.11 -9.21
N PHE A 238 6.52 9.04 -9.27
CA PHE A 238 6.92 9.67 -10.52
C PHE A 238 7.54 8.68 -11.50
N LEU A 239 8.43 7.78 -11.04
CA LEU A 239 9.02 6.74 -11.90
C LEU A 239 7.99 5.76 -12.45
N GLU A 240 7.06 5.30 -11.62
CA GLU A 240 5.97 4.43 -12.06
C GLU A 240 5.07 5.12 -13.08
N SER A 241 4.93 6.45 -12.97
CA SER A 241 4.15 7.27 -13.90
C SER A 241 4.94 7.73 -15.13
N HIS A 242 6.14 7.18 -15.38
CA HIS A 242 7.04 7.58 -16.48
C HIS A 242 7.47 9.06 -16.48
N ARG A 243 7.38 9.73 -15.33
CA ARG A 243 7.80 11.13 -15.11
C ARG A 243 9.24 11.16 -14.61
N ILE A 244 10.16 10.82 -15.51
CA ILE A 244 11.55 10.48 -15.16
C ILE A 244 12.34 11.71 -14.65
N GLU A 245 12.20 12.87 -15.28
CA GLU A 245 12.93 14.07 -14.87
C GLU A 245 12.44 14.63 -13.52
N GLU A 246 11.14 14.53 -13.25
CA GLU A 246 10.58 14.87 -11.95
C GLU A 246 11.10 13.93 -10.87
N ALA A 247 11.17 12.62 -11.14
CA ALA A 247 11.74 11.67 -10.20
C ALA A 247 13.22 11.96 -9.89
N ILE A 248 14.03 12.30 -10.90
CA ILE A 248 15.43 12.70 -10.72
C ILE A 248 15.53 13.94 -9.83
N THR A 249 14.68 14.93 -10.07
CA THR A 249 14.61 16.16 -9.26
C THR A 249 14.27 15.85 -7.81
N ILE A 250 13.27 15.00 -7.55
CA ILE A 250 12.86 14.59 -6.21
C ILE A 250 13.98 13.80 -5.50
N CYS A 251 14.66 12.88 -6.20
CA CYS A 251 15.79 12.14 -5.65
C CYS A 251 16.96 13.05 -5.28
N ARG A 252 17.31 14.01 -6.14
CA ARG A 252 18.36 14.99 -5.86
C ARG A 252 18.00 15.88 -4.67
N PHE A 253 16.75 16.34 -4.59
CA PHE A 253 16.22 17.03 -3.42
C PHE A 253 16.38 16.20 -2.15
N ASN A 254 16.03 14.90 -2.20
CA ASN A 254 16.21 13.99 -1.08
C ASN A 254 17.69 13.90 -0.65
N LEU A 255 18.61 13.76 -1.59
CA LEU A 255 20.05 13.67 -1.30
C LEU A 255 20.65 14.96 -0.75
N VAL A 256 20.09 16.13 -1.06
CA VAL A 256 20.49 17.39 -0.41
C VAL A 256 20.10 17.41 1.07
N LEU A 257 18.94 16.83 1.40
CA LEU A 257 18.45 16.73 2.78
C LEU A 257 19.06 15.54 3.55
N HIS A 258 19.36 14.45 2.86
CA HIS A 258 19.77 13.15 3.39
C HIS A 258 20.94 12.58 2.56
N PRO A 259 22.15 13.17 2.67
CA PRO A 259 23.28 12.83 1.81
C PRO A 259 23.83 11.40 1.97
N ASN A 260 23.49 10.72 3.06
CA ASN A 260 23.91 9.35 3.36
C ASN A 260 22.76 8.33 3.17
N SER A 261 21.76 8.62 2.33
CA SER A 261 20.65 7.71 2.06
C SER A 261 20.97 6.73 0.93
N ALA A 262 21.25 5.47 1.27
CA ALA A 262 21.40 4.40 0.27
C ALA A 262 20.15 4.25 -0.61
N ILE A 263 18.96 4.42 -0.03
CA ILE A 263 17.68 4.30 -0.75
C ILE A 263 17.52 5.43 -1.77
N ALA A 264 17.85 6.67 -1.40
CA ALA A 264 17.75 7.80 -2.32
C ALA A 264 18.72 7.69 -3.49
N TYR A 265 19.97 7.24 -3.25
CA TYR A 265 20.92 6.92 -4.31
C TYR A 265 20.43 5.79 -5.22
N ALA A 266 19.93 4.69 -4.66
CA ALA A 266 19.41 3.59 -5.45
C ALA A 266 18.21 4.02 -6.32
N ARG A 267 17.33 4.88 -5.78
CA ARG A 267 16.20 5.44 -6.53
C ARG A 267 16.65 6.38 -7.66
N LEU A 268 17.70 7.18 -7.41
CA LEU A 268 18.29 8.03 -8.44
C LEU A 268 18.95 7.19 -9.55
N GLY A 269 19.62 6.10 -9.19
CA GLY A 269 20.17 5.12 -10.14
C GLY A 269 19.08 4.47 -11.01
N GLU A 270 17.93 4.14 -10.42
CA GLU A 270 16.77 3.64 -11.16
C GLU A 270 16.21 4.68 -12.14
N ALA A 271 16.13 5.94 -11.70
CA ALA A 271 15.67 7.03 -12.54
C ALA A 271 16.58 7.23 -13.76
N TYR A 272 17.91 7.22 -13.57
CA TYR A 272 18.87 7.29 -14.67
C TYR A 272 18.83 6.06 -15.58
N THR A 273 18.62 4.87 -15.02
CA THR A 273 18.44 3.64 -15.81
C THR A 273 17.26 3.79 -16.76
N LYS A 274 16.11 4.25 -16.27
CA LYS A 274 14.90 4.52 -17.09
C LYS A 274 15.09 5.66 -18.09
N ARG A 275 15.99 6.61 -17.80
CA ARG A 275 16.40 7.67 -18.74
C ARG A 275 17.35 7.18 -19.84
N GLY A 276 17.96 5.99 -19.69
CA GLY A 276 19.01 5.48 -20.57
C GLY A 276 20.41 5.99 -20.25
N ASP A 277 20.58 6.65 -19.10
CA ASP A 277 21.86 7.21 -18.65
C ASP A 277 22.63 6.17 -17.80
N LYS A 278 23.22 5.20 -18.50
CA LYS A 278 23.91 4.06 -17.88
C LYS A 278 25.05 4.47 -16.94
N GLN A 279 25.79 5.52 -17.30
CA GLN A 279 26.92 6.00 -16.49
C GLN A 279 26.42 6.49 -15.13
N HIS A 280 25.50 7.46 -15.10
CA HIS A 280 25.02 8.00 -13.84
C HIS A 280 24.20 6.95 -13.05
N ALA A 281 23.55 6.00 -13.73
CA ALA A 281 22.90 4.89 -13.05
C ALA A 281 23.89 4.05 -12.23
N ILE A 282 25.00 3.62 -12.85
CA ILE A 282 26.05 2.84 -12.20
C ILE A 282 26.63 3.61 -11.00
N GLU A 283 27.04 4.86 -11.21
CA GLU A 283 27.63 5.70 -10.15
C GLU A 283 26.72 5.79 -8.91
N ASN A 284 25.40 5.95 -9.12
CA ASN A 284 24.45 6.07 -8.02
C ASN A 284 24.17 4.72 -7.33
N TYR A 285 24.13 3.61 -8.07
CA TYR A 285 24.00 2.30 -7.44
C TYR A 285 25.25 1.90 -6.66
N GLU A 286 26.45 2.26 -7.14
CA GLU A 286 27.70 2.06 -6.41
C GLU A 286 27.69 2.86 -5.10
N LYS A 287 27.28 4.14 -5.14
CA LYS A 287 27.10 4.96 -3.93
C LYS A 287 26.09 4.34 -2.95
N ALA A 288 24.99 3.78 -3.46
CA ALA A 288 24.03 3.09 -2.61
C ALA A 288 24.66 1.88 -1.89
N LEU A 289 25.50 1.10 -2.59
CA LEU A 289 26.19 -0.08 -2.02
C LEU A 289 27.38 0.27 -1.13
N GLU A 290 28.04 1.41 -1.34
CA GLU A 290 29.03 1.94 -0.39
C GLU A 290 28.38 2.19 0.99
N ILE A 291 27.14 2.67 1.00
CA ILE A 291 26.39 2.98 2.22
C ILE A 291 25.71 1.72 2.80
N ASP A 292 25.06 0.92 1.96
CA ASP A 292 24.45 -0.37 2.33
C ASP A 292 24.91 -1.51 1.40
N PRO A 293 25.99 -2.22 1.75
CA PRO A 293 26.53 -3.32 0.95
C PRO A 293 25.57 -4.51 0.77
N LYS A 294 24.50 -4.59 1.57
CA LYS A 294 23.52 -5.70 1.53
C LYS A 294 22.29 -5.37 0.68
N MET A 295 22.25 -4.21 0.05
CA MET A 295 21.10 -3.77 -0.75
C MET A 295 20.97 -4.58 -2.05
N SER A 296 20.17 -5.64 -2.00
CA SER A 296 19.99 -6.59 -3.11
C SER A 296 19.45 -5.95 -4.40
N THR A 297 18.63 -4.89 -4.28
CA THR A 297 18.08 -4.15 -5.42
C THR A 297 19.17 -3.46 -6.22
N ALA A 298 20.08 -2.73 -5.57
CA ALA A 298 21.21 -2.05 -6.21
C ALA A 298 22.20 -3.07 -6.81
N THR A 299 22.54 -4.13 -6.07
CA THR A 299 23.40 -5.22 -6.56
C THR A 299 22.86 -5.86 -7.84
N ARG A 300 21.55 -6.13 -7.89
CA ARG A 300 20.92 -6.71 -9.08
C ARG A 300 20.93 -5.74 -10.26
N ALA A 301 20.60 -4.47 -10.03
CA ALA A 301 20.58 -3.45 -11.07
C ALA A 301 21.96 -3.23 -11.69
N LEU A 302 23.03 -3.14 -10.87
CA LEU A 302 24.40 -3.04 -11.36
C LEU A 302 24.80 -4.24 -12.22
N LYS A 303 24.53 -5.46 -11.75
CA LYS A 303 24.82 -6.67 -12.53
C LYS A 303 24.13 -6.64 -13.89
N GLN A 304 22.87 -6.22 -13.92
CA GLN A 304 22.13 -6.10 -15.18
C GLN A 304 22.79 -5.07 -16.10
N LEU A 305 23.05 -3.85 -15.62
CA LEU A 305 23.65 -2.79 -16.43
C LEU A 305 25.04 -3.18 -16.94
N ILE A 306 25.88 -3.83 -16.12
CA ILE A 306 27.23 -4.23 -16.53
C ILE A 306 27.19 -5.36 -17.58
N ASN A 307 26.24 -6.28 -17.48
CA ASN A 307 26.12 -7.45 -18.36
C ASN A 307 25.40 -7.17 -19.69
N GLU A 308 24.77 -6.00 -19.86
CA GLU A 308 24.13 -5.57 -21.12
C GLU A 308 25.12 -5.09 -22.20
N ASN A 309 26.35 -5.65 -22.23
CA ASN A 309 27.39 -5.34 -23.23
C ASN A 309 27.67 -6.54 -24.15
#